data_AF-A0A9W9KH42-F1
#
_entry.id   AF-A0A9W9KH42-F1
#
_cell.length_a   1.000
_cell.length_b   1.000
_cell.length_c   1.000
_cell.angle_alpha   90.00
_cell.angle_beta   90.00
_cell.angle_gamma   90.00
#
_symmetry.space_group_name_H-M   'P 1'
#
loop_
_entity.id
_entity.type
_entity.pdbx_description
1 polymer ?
#
loop_
_entity_poly.entity_id
_entity_poly.type
_entity_poly.pdbx_seq_one_letter_code
_entity_poly.pdbx_strand_id
1 'polypeptide(L)'
;MAGTVAGPMLGGVLLEWTGYTLAWFVPMGMLFIDILCRLLIIDPRPSSSPSPSPVEPEVPEMPREPHERIGEEGTRDPQTTESSPLLASQHKNGQTEENGRVKFYSTMLRDPRILASLATSVLSSAIVAGFNATWTVHLRRVFNWGPAQVGGVIFVYQIPLIFVNPLAGYIRDRVGVRYPAAVGWALVAPLVWCLGIPGSHLPWVSLHIDEKAMFVGSAIAIGVVQPLFQDGGLLNTLEVLQSVESDSPGIFGVYGGRSRVLAMSEIAFNLGLLLGPLVTGSLSDIVGFYYASLVLEP
;
A
#
# COMPACT_ATOMS: atom_id res chain seq x y z
N MET A 1 -11.29 3.83 -6.07
CA MET A 1 -12.02 3.62 -4.80
C MET A 1 -13.52 3.37 -4.99
N ALA A 2 -14.22 4.05 -5.91
CA ALA A 2 -15.66 3.78 -6.11
C ALA A 2 -15.98 2.28 -6.35
N GLY A 3 -15.16 1.58 -7.14
CA GLY A 3 -15.32 0.14 -7.39
C GLY A 3 -15.11 -0.77 -6.18
N THR A 4 -14.18 -0.44 -5.26
CA THR A 4 -13.92 -1.24 -4.05
C THR A 4 -15.02 -1.06 -3.01
N VAL A 5 -15.64 0.11 -3.00
CA VAL A 5 -16.74 0.47 -2.10
C VAL A 5 -18.06 -0.12 -2.59
N ALA A 6 -18.45 0.17 -3.84
CA ALA A 6 -19.72 -0.30 -4.42
C ALA A 6 -19.69 -1.77 -4.84
N GLY A 7 -18.51 -2.34 -5.10
CA GLY A 7 -18.32 -3.69 -5.62
C GLY A 7 -19.01 -4.78 -4.78
N PRO A 8 -18.79 -4.85 -3.46
CA PRO A 8 -19.44 -5.84 -2.60
C PRO A 8 -20.97 -5.78 -2.63
N MET A 9 -21.55 -4.57 -2.63
CA MET A 9 -23.01 -4.39 -2.69
C MET A 9 -23.57 -4.81 -4.04
N LEU A 10 -23.00 -4.28 -5.14
CA LEU A 10 -23.44 -4.60 -6.50
C LEU A 10 -23.25 -6.09 -6.80
N GLY A 11 -22.12 -6.66 -6.40
CA GLY A 11 -21.84 -8.09 -6.53
C GLY A 11 -22.79 -8.95 -5.70
N GLY A 12 -23.12 -8.54 -4.48
CA GLY A 12 -24.09 -9.22 -3.62
C GLY A 12 -25.49 -9.26 -4.22
N VAL A 13 -26.00 -8.11 -4.70
CA VAL A 13 -27.30 -8.02 -5.38
C VAL A 13 -27.31 -8.87 -6.65
N LEU A 14 -26.25 -8.78 -7.46
CA LEU A 14 -26.13 -9.53 -8.69
C LEU A 14 -26.11 -11.05 -8.43
N LEU A 15 -25.37 -11.51 -7.42
CA LEU A 15 -25.33 -12.92 -7.03
C LEU A 15 -26.70 -13.43 -6.58
N GLU A 16 -27.47 -12.61 -5.88
CA GLU A 16 -28.80 -12.96 -5.40
C GLU A 16 -29.83 -13.04 -6.54
N TRP A 17 -29.72 -12.15 -7.55
CA TRP A 17 -30.66 -12.11 -8.68
C TRP A 17 -30.32 -13.10 -9.79
N THR A 18 -29.04 -13.24 -10.14
CA THR A 18 -28.61 -13.93 -11.36
C THR A 18 -27.98 -15.30 -11.07
N GLY A 19 -27.71 -15.60 -9.80
CA GLY A 19 -26.98 -16.79 -9.39
C GLY A 19 -25.48 -16.70 -9.68
N TYR A 20 -24.73 -17.67 -9.16
CA TYR A 20 -23.27 -17.65 -9.16
C TYR A 20 -22.65 -17.60 -10.56
N THR A 21 -23.11 -18.45 -11.48
CA THR A 21 -22.54 -18.60 -12.82
C THR A 21 -22.72 -17.34 -13.67
N LEU A 22 -23.91 -16.74 -13.64
CA LEU A 22 -24.21 -15.57 -14.45
C LEU A 22 -23.56 -14.30 -13.88
N ALA A 23 -23.43 -14.21 -12.55
CA ALA A 23 -22.76 -13.10 -11.89
C ALA A 23 -21.29 -12.94 -12.31
N TRP A 24 -20.58 -14.03 -12.68
CA TRP A 24 -19.19 -13.98 -13.14
C TRP A 24 -19.00 -13.32 -14.51
N PHE A 25 -20.01 -13.32 -15.38
CA PHE A 25 -19.89 -12.70 -16.69
C PHE A 25 -19.87 -11.18 -16.63
N VAL A 26 -20.45 -10.56 -15.59
CA VAL A 26 -20.45 -9.10 -15.43
C VAL A 26 -19.04 -8.53 -15.23
N PRO A 27 -18.22 -8.96 -14.24
CA PRO A 27 -16.85 -8.48 -14.10
C PRO A 27 -15.98 -8.87 -15.30
N MET A 28 -16.21 -10.04 -15.93
CA MET A 28 -15.49 -10.44 -17.15
C MET A 28 -15.79 -9.51 -18.32
N GLY A 29 -17.05 -9.14 -18.53
CA GLY A 29 -17.46 -8.18 -19.54
C GLY A 29 -16.87 -6.80 -19.29
N MET A 30 -16.87 -6.34 -18.03
CA MET A 30 -16.27 -5.06 -17.66
C MET A 30 -14.75 -5.05 -17.87
N LEU A 31 -14.07 -6.16 -17.56
CA LEU A 31 -12.63 -6.33 -17.82
C LEU A 31 -12.33 -6.36 -19.33
N PHE A 32 -13.17 -7.01 -20.13
CA PHE A 32 -13.06 -6.99 -21.58
C PHE A 32 -13.21 -5.58 -22.15
N ILE A 33 -14.17 -4.80 -21.64
CA ILE A 33 -14.34 -3.40 -22.01
C ILE A 33 -13.12 -2.57 -21.60
N ASP A 34 -12.57 -2.75 -20.39
CA ASP A 34 -11.34 -2.07 -19.96
C ASP A 34 -10.17 -2.35 -20.91
N ILE A 35 -9.98 -3.62 -21.32
CA ILE A 35 -8.96 -4.01 -22.29
C ILE A 35 -9.20 -3.33 -23.64
N LEU A 36 -10.43 -3.34 -24.16
CA LEU A 36 -10.77 -2.68 -25.42
C LEU A 36 -10.48 -1.17 -25.35
N CYS A 37 -10.89 -0.50 -24.27
CA CYS A 37 -10.61 0.92 -24.06
C CYS A 37 -9.10 1.20 -24.03
N ARG A 38 -8.30 0.36 -23.37
CA ARG A 38 -6.83 0.49 -23.35
C ARG A 38 -6.20 0.29 -24.72
N LEU A 39 -6.76 -0.60 -25.56
CA LEU A 39 -6.30 -0.80 -26.93
C LEU A 39 -6.66 0.38 -27.86
N LEU A 40 -7.75 1.10 -27.56
CA LEU A 40 -8.19 2.28 -28.31
C LEU A 40 -7.46 3.55 -27.90
N ILE A 41 -6.78 3.57 -26.75
CA ILE A 41 -5.89 4.68 -26.37
C ILE A 41 -4.70 4.66 -27.33
N ILE A 42 -4.75 5.58 -28.30
CA ILE A 42 -3.63 5.92 -29.17
C ILE A 42 -2.70 6.81 -28.36
N ASP A 43 -1.51 6.31 -28.03
CA ASP A 43 -0.48 7.15 -27.44
C ASP A 43 -0.08 8.25 -28.44
N PRO A 44 -0.18 9.54 -28.07
CA PRO A 44 0.50 10.57 -28.82
C PRO A 44 1.99 10.23 -28.76
N ARG A 45 2.59 9.93 -29.92
CA ARG A 45 4.03 9.67 -30.03
C ARG A 45 4.77 10.77 -29.28
N PRO A 46 5.78 10.44 -28.45
CA PRO A 46 6.60 11.47 -27.85
C PRO A 46 7.17 12.30 -28.99
N SER A 47 6.71 13.54 -29.10
CA SER A 47 7.39 14.52 -29.94
C SER A 47 8.84 14.49 -29.50
N SER A 48 9.75 14.26 -30.45
CA SER A 48 11.17 14.40 -30.28
C SER A 48 11.49 15.86 -29.93
N SER A 49 11.19 16.28 -28.70
CA SER A 49 11.78 17.45 -28.09
C SER A 49 13.23 17.07 -27.82
N PRO A 50 14.22 17.80 -28.37
CA PRO A 50 15.62 17.50 -28.12
C PRO A 50 15.84 17.53 -26.61
N SER A 51 16.30 16.41 -26.07
CA SER A 51 16.80 16.34 -24.70
C SER A 51 17.76 17.51 -24.49
N PRO A 52 17.66 18.28 -23.39
CA PRO A 52 18.70 19.24 -23.08
C PRO A 52 20.00 18.45 -22.91
N SER A 53 20.92 18.61 -23.87
CA SER A 53 22.28 18.09 -23.77
C SER A 53 22.84 18.51 -22.41
N PRO A 54 23.53 17.61 -21.69
CA PRO A 54 24.24 18.00 -20.49
C PRO A 54 25.19 19.12 -20.87
N VAL A 55 25.01 20.29 -20.26
CA VAL A 55 25.96 21.39 -20.34
C VAL A 55 27.24 20.85 -19.71
N GLU A 56 28.17 20.45 -20.56
CA GLU A 56 29.55 20.18 -20.19
C GLU A 56 30.14 21.52 -19.72
N PRO A 57 30.56 21.65 -18.45
CA PRO A 57 31.18 22.88 -18.00
C PRO A 57 32.52 23.06 -18.72
N GLU A 58 32.61 24.09 -19.56
CA GLU A 58 33.89 24.65 -20.02
C GLU A 58 34.75 24.97 -18.78
N VAL A 59 35.78 24.16 -18.56
CA VAL A 59 36.86 24.49 -17.62
C VAL A 59 37.93 25.23 -18.43
N PRO A 60 38.26 26.51 -18.11
CA PRO A 60 39.30 27.24 -18.81
C PRO A 60 40.67 26.59 -18.60
N GLU A 61 41.38 26.32 -19.70
CA GLU A 61 42.79 25.94 -19.72
C GLU A 61 43.66 27.01 -19.06
N MET A 62 44.56 26.60 -18.16
CA MET A 62 45.81 27.30 -17.86
C MET A 62 46.83 26.38 -17.14
N PRO A 63 48.15 26.64 -17.25
CA PRO A 63 49.11 25.67 -17.80
C PRO A 63 49.84 24.81 -16.76
N ARG A 64 50.21 23.59 -17.16
CA ARG A 64 51.14 22.72 -16.42
C ARG A 64 52.51 22.70 -17.10
N GLU A 65 53.55 23.01 -16.34
CA GLU A 65 54.98 22.73 -16.59
C GLU A 65 55.66 22.66 -15.19
N PRO A 66 56.83 22.03 -15.02
CA PRO A 66 57.24 20.72 -15.52
C PRO A 66 57.93 19.89 -14.41
N HIS A 67 57.92 18.56 -14.50
CA HIS A 67 59.04 17.79 -13.93
C HIS A 67 59.42 16.55 -14.74
N GLU A 68 60.68 16.59 -15.13
CA GLU A 68 61.50 15.66 -15.90
C GLU A 68 61.61 14.24 -15.32
N ARG A 69 61.78 13.28 -16.24
CA ARG A 69 62.88 12.28 -16.34
C ARG A 69 62.57 11.37 -17.54
N ILE A 70 63.10 11.64 -18.73
CA ILE A 70 64.36 11.14 -19.35
C ILE A 70 64.33 9.65 -19.75
N GLY A 71 64.41 9.43 -21.07
CA GLY A 71 64.99 8.28 -21.81
C GLY A 71 63.98 7.26 -22.36
N GLU A 72 63.97 6.82 -23.63
CA GLU A 72 64.80 7.03 -24.81
C GLU A 72 63.97 6.58 -26.06
N GLU A 73 64.34 7.17 -27.20
CA GLU A 73 63.91 7.11 -28.61
C GLU A 73 63.16 5.88 -29.21
N GLY A 74 62.24 6.14 -30.16
CA GLY A 74 61.93 5.16 -31.21
C GLY A 74 60.59 5.23 -31.99
N THR A 75 60.32 6.31 -32.74
CA THR A 75 59.73 6.27 -34.11
C THR A 75 58.25 5.86 -34.38
N ARG A 76 57.48 6.82 -34.91
CA ARG A 76 56.31 6.76 -35.86
C ARG A 76 54.95 6.18 -35.39
N ASP A 77 53.96 7.08 -35.32
CA ASP A 77 52.53 6.84 -35.58
C ASP A 77 52.28 6.70 -37.11
N PRO A 78 51.08 6.35 -37.63
CA PRO A 78 49.90 5.71 -37.02
C PRO A 78 49.35 4.55 -37.89
N GLN A 79 48.73 3.50 -37.33
CA GLN A 79 47.77 2.66 -38.09
C GLN A 79 46.92 1.73 -37.21
N THR A 80 45.64 2.06 -37.14
CA THR A 80 44.46 1.17 -37.17
C THR A 80 44.64 -0.26 -36.64
N THR A 81 44.03 -0.55 -35.49
CA THR A 81 43.50 -1.91 -35.25
C THR A 81 42.16 -1.82 -34.52
N GLU A 82 41.13 -2.33 -35.20
CA GLU A 82 39.73 -2.47 -34.81
C GLU A 82 39.55 -3.42 -33.62
N SER A 83 39.97 -3.03 -32.42
CA SER A 83 39.75 -3.84 -31.23
C SER A 83 39.65 -2.98 -29.98
N SER A 84 38.56 -2.22 -29.88
CA SER A 84 38.02 -1.78 -28.60
C SER A 84 36.54 -2.19 -28.52
N PRO A 85 36.15 -3.03 -27.54
CA PRO A 85 34.79 -3.52 -27.46
C PRO A 85 33.85 -2.40 -26.99
N LEU A 86 32.88 -2.06 -27.82
CA LEU A 86 31.74 -1.15 -27.56
C LEU A 86 30.81 -1.60 -26.39
N LEU A 87 31.20 -2.63 -25.64
CA LEU A 87 30.43 -3.22 -24.53
C LEU A 87 30.99 -2.92 -23.14
N ALA A 88 32.12 -2.21 -23.02
CA ALA A 88 32.69 -1.88 -21.70
C ALA A 88 31.87 -0.84 -20.89
N SER A 89 30.93 -0.12 -21.53
CA SER A 89 30.09 0.89 -20.89
C SER A 89 28.78 0.34 -20.31
N GLN A 90 28.29 -0.83 -20.78
CA GLN A 90 27.02 -1.39 -20.32
C GLN A 90 27.16 -2.13 -18.97
N HIS A 91 28.35 -2.69 -18.69
CA HIS A 91 28.60 -3.38 -17.42
C HIS A 91 28.79 -2.42 -16.23
N LYS A 92 29.34 -1.21 -16.47
CA LYS A 92 29.50 -0.20 -15.41
C LYS A 92 28.18 0.49 -15.02
N ASN A 93 27.28 0.70 -15.98
CA ASN A 93 26.01 1.40 -15.72
C ASN A 93 25.02 0.52 -14.94
N GLY A 94 24.94 -0.78 -15.26
CA GLY A 94 24.14 -1.75 -14.50
C GLY A 94 24.65 -1.94 -13.06
N GLN A 95 25.97 -2.03 -12.87
CA GLN A 95 26.57 -2.17 -11.53
C GLN A 95 26.38 -0.92 -10.66
N THR A 96 26.41 0.28 -11.24
CA THR A 96 26.22 1.54 -10.50
C THR A 96 24.75 1.74 -10.09
N GLU A 97 23.80 1.38 -10.96
CA GLU A 97 22.38 1.36 -10.61
C GLU A 97 22.03 0.29 -9.57
N GLU A 98 22.57 -0.92 -9.70
CA GLU A 98 22.33 -2.03 -8.77
C GLU A 98 22.89 -1.71 -7.39
N ASN A 99 24.12 -1.17 -7.32
CA ASN A 99 24.70 -0.67 -6.07
C ASN A 99 23.85 0.46 -5.46
N GLY A 100 23.28 1.35 -6.28
CA GLY A 100 22.36 2.40 -5.81
C GLY A 100 21.02 1.85 -5.28
N ARG A 101 20.51 0.75 -5.86
CA ARG A 101 19.30 0.06 -5.37
C ARG A 101 19.56 -0.66 -4.05
N VAL A 102 20.63 -1.44 -3.97
CA VAL A 102 21.02 -2.16 -2.73
C VAL A 102 21.32 -1.16 -1.62
N LYS A 103 22.02 -0.07 -1.92
CA LYS A 103 22.28 1.01 -0.96
C LYS A 103 20.98 1.65 -0.46
N PHE A 104 20.01 1.92 -1.34
CA PHE A 104 18.70 2.44 -0.93
C PHE A 104 17.99 1.51 0.06
N TYR A 105 17.80 0.23 -0.30
CA TYR A 105 17.08 -0.72 0.55
C TYR A 105 17.83 -0.99 1.84
N SER A 106 19.17 -1.09 1.80
CA SER A 106 19.98 -1.25 2.99
C SER A 106 19.91 -0.04 3.92
N THR A 107 19.88 1.19 3.40
CA THR A 107 19.76 2.40 4.23
C THR A 107 18.37 2.49 4.85
N MET A 108 17.31 2.29 4.06
CA MET A 108 15.93 2.44 4.54
C MET A 108 15.53 1.31 5.50
N LEU A 109 15.87 0.05 5.22
CA LEU A 109 15.51 -1.09 6.09
C LEU A 109 16.36 -1.17 7.36
N ARG A 110 17.47 -0.43 7.45
CA ARG A 110 18.24 -0.31 8.70
C ARG A 110 17.64 0.71 9.66
N ASP A 111 16.77 1.59 9.20
CA ASP A 111 16.10 2.55 10.07
C ASP A 111 14.99 1.84 10.87
N PRO A 112 15.06 1.80 12.22
CA PRO A 112 14.04 1.16 13.03
C PRO A 112 12.66 1.80 12.86
N ARG A 113 12.57 3.07 12.46
CA ARG A 113 11.30 3.76 12.20
C ARG A 113 10.60 3.19 10.97
N ILE A 114 11.36 2.88 9.92
CA ILE A 114 10.84 2.23 8.71
C ILE A 114 10.35 0.82 9.07
N LEU A 115 11.18 0.02 9.74
CA LEU A 115 10.80 -1.33 10.16
C LEU A 115 9.54 -1.35 11.01
N ALA A 116 9.44 -0.44 12.00
CA ALA A 116 8.25 -0.30 12.83
C ALA A 116 7.02 0.03 11.99
N SER A 117 7.10 1.01 11.08
CA SER A 117 5.97 1.38 10.23
C SER A 117 5.55 0.28 9.24
N LEU A 118 6.49 -0.48 8.69
CA LEU A 118 6.19 -1.63 7.83
C LEU A 118 5.53 -2.75 8.64
N ALA A 119 6.04 -3.07 9.83
CA ALA A 119 5.45 -4.07 10.72
C ALA A 119 4.03 -3.69 11.15
N THR A 120 3.80 -2.43 11.52
CA THR A 120 2.46 -1.91 11.83
C THR A 120 1.54 -1.98 10.60
N SER A 121 2.06 -1.74 9.41
CA SER A 121 1.29 -1.86 8.16
C SER A 121 0.89 -3.30 7.84
N VAL A 122 1.79 -4.27 8.06
CA VAL A 122 1.48 -5.70 7.94
C VAL A 122 0.42 -6.09 8.97
N LEU A 123 0.60 -5.71 10.23
CA LEU A 123 -0.33 -6.08 11.31
C LEU A 123 -1.73 -5.48 11.08
N SER A 124 -1.81 -4.19 10.73
CA SER A 124 -3.09 -3.52 10.51
C SER A 124 -3.84 -4.09 9.30
N SER A 125 -3.14 -4.37 8.20
CA SER A 125 -3.76 -4.98 7.02
C SER A 125 -4.17 -6.43 7.26
N ALA A 126 -3.40 -7.19 8.04
CA ALA A 126 -3.77 -8.54 8.48
C ALA A 126 -5.04 -8.54 9.34
N ILE A 127 -5.13 -7.61 10.29
CA ILE A 127 -6.33 -7.40 11.11
C ILE A 127 -7.52 -7.08 10.21
N VAL A 128 -7.42 -6.08 9.33
CA VAL A 128 -8.52 -5.66 8.43
C VAL A 128 -8.95 -6.80 7.49
N ALA A 129 -8.00 -7.53 6.89
CA ALA A 129 -8.31 -8.64 6.00
C ALA A 129 -8.99 -9.79 6.75
N GLY A 130 -8.47 -10.13 7.93
CA GLY A 130 -9.03 -11.12 8.84
C GLY A 130 -10.44 -10.76 9.28
N PHE A 131 -10.65 -9.53 9.74
CA PHE A 131 -11.96 -9.02 10.12
C PHE A 131 -12.95 -9.09 8.96
N ASN A 132 -12.60 -8.61 7.76
CA ASN A 132 -13.49 -8.67 6.61
C ASN A 132 -13.88 -10.11 6.24
N ALA A 133 -12.91 -11.03 6.21
CA ALA A 133 -13.19 -12.44 5.94
C ALA A 133 -14.12 -13.05 6.99
N THR A 134 -13.83 -12.83 8.26
CA THR A 134 -14.57 -13.42 9.38
C THR A 134 -15.99 -12.83 9.49
N TRP A 135 -16.13 -11.52 9.25
CA TRP A 135 -17.39 -10.80 9.25
C TRP A 135 -18.34 -11.34 8.17
N THR A 136 -17.89 -11.47 6.92
CA THR A 136 -18.76 -12.00 5.84
C THR A 136 -19.30 -13.40 6.12
N VAL A 137 -18.49 -14.25 6.75
CA VAL A 137 -18.89 -15.61 7.15
C VAL A 137 -19.85 -15.57 8.34
N HIS A 138 -19.57 -14.74 9.35
CA HIS A 138 -20.40 -14.61 10.54
C HIS A 138 -21.81 -14.12 10.22
N LEU A 139 -21.93 -13.07 9.38
CA LEU A 139 -23.23 -12.54 8.94
C LEU A 139 -24.12 -13.61 8.31
N ARG A 140 -23.52 -14.47 7.49
CA ARG A 140 -24.25 -15.54 6.81
C ARG A 140 -24.65 -16.65 7.80
N ARG A 141 -23.78 -17.04 8.73
CA ARG A 141 -24.03 -18.15 9.68
C ARG A 141 -25.00 -17.78 10.82
N VAL A 142 -24.87 -16.58 11.39
CA VAL A 142 -25.63 -16.16 12.59
C VAL A 142 -26.93 -15.46 12.20
N PHE A 143 -26.88 -14.51 11.28
CA PHE A 143 -28.07 -13.73 10.91
C PHE A 143 -28.87 -14.32 9.74
N ASN A 144 -28.39 -15.42 9.15
CA ASN A 144 -28.94 -16.03 7.93
C ASN A 144 -29.11 -15.03 6.78
N TRP A 145 -28.17 -14.08 6.67
CA TRP A 145 -28.24 -13.02 5.66
C TRP A 145 -27.80 -13.50 4.27
N GLY A 146 -28.56 -13.05 3.26
CA GLY A 146 -28.27 -13.27 1.84
C GLY A 146 -27.08 -12.45 1.32
N PRO A 147 -26.55 -12.77 0.13
CA PRO A 147 -25.40 -12.07 -0.45
C PRO A 147 -25.59 -10.55 -0.59
N ALA A 148 -26.80 -10.06 -0.93
CA ALA A 148 -27.05 -8.62 -1.05
C ALA A 148 -26.95 -7.91 0.30
N GLN A 149 -27.46 -8.53 1.36
CA GLN A 149 -27.42 -7.98 2.73
C GLN A 149 -25.99 -7.89 3.26
N VAL A 150 -25.20 -8.95 3.07
CA VAL A 150 -23.76 -8.96 3.43
C VAL A 150 -23.00 -7.88 2.66
N GLY A 151 -23.22 -7.78 1.35
CA GLY A 151 -22.62 -6.75 0.52
C GLY A 151 -23.01 -5.32 0.92
N GLY A 152 -24.28 -5.12 1.31
CA GLY A 152 -24.79 -3.85 1.80
C GLY A 152 -24.13 -3.40 3.10
N VAL A 153 -23.87 -4.32 4.03
CA VAL A 153 -23.19 -4.01 5.30
C VAL A 153 -21.73 -3.62 5.08
N ILE A 154 -21.02 -4.33 4.20
CA ILE A 154 -19.65 -3.95 3.80
C ILE A 154 -19.65 -2.56 3.15
N PHE A 155 -20.66 -2.26 2.33
CA PHE A 155 -20.81 -0.94 1.69
C PHE A 155 -21.05 0.17 2.73
N VAL A 156 -21.96 -0.05 3.68
CA VAL A 156 -22.25 0.87 4.77
C VAL A 156 -21.02 1.11 5.66
N TYR A 157 -20.19 0.09 5.88
CA TYR A 157 -18.91 0.22 6.56
C TYR A 157 -17.89 1.04 5.74
N GLN A 158 -17.88 0.92 4.40
CA GLN A 158 -16.94 1.62 3.53
C GLN A 158 -17.33 3.07 3.19
N ILE A 159 -18.62 3.43 3.19
CA ILE A 159 -19.08 4.80 2.86
C ILE A 159 -18.43 5.86 3.77
N PRO A 160 -18.40 5.72 5.11
CA PRO A 160 -17.76 6.68 5.99
C PRO A 160 -16.31 6.97 5.62
N LEU A 161 -15.56 5.97 5.16
CA LEU A 161 -14.14 6.16 4.79
C LEU A 161 -13.98 7.20 3.68
N ILE A 162 -14.89 7.24 2.69
CA ILE A 162 -14.79 8.20 1.57
C ILE A 162 -14.84 9.64 2.09
N PHE A 163 -15.74 9.92 3.04
CA PHE A 163 -15.98 11.27 3.55
C PHE A 163 -15.03 11.65 4.69
N VAL A 164 -14.63 10.67 5.51
CA VAL A 164 -13.78 10.91 6.67
C VAL A 164 -12.30 10.91 6.29
N ASN A 165 -11.87 10.25 5.22
CA ASN A 165 -10.46 10.25 4.78
C ASN A 165 -9.90 11.68 4.56
N PRO A 166 -10.55 12.59 3.80
CA PRO A 166 -10.08 13.96 3.66
C PRO A 166 -10.00 14.72 5.00
N LEU A 167 -10.98 14.50 5.88
CA LEU A 167 -11.03 15.14 7.19
C LEU A 167 -9.92 14.62 8.10
N ALA A 168 -9.68 13.31 8.11
CA ALA A 168 -8.58 12.68 8.84
C ALA A 168 -7.22 13.19 8.34
N GLY A 169 -7.07 13.38 7.02
CA GLY A 169 -5.92 14.04 6.42
C GLY A 169 -5.71 15.45 6.97
N TYR A 170 -6.75 16.29 6.92
CA TYR A 170 -6.69 17.65 7.46
C TYR A 170 -6.32 17.71 8.95
N ILE A 171 -6.85 16.79 9.77
CA ILE A 171 -6.52 16.71 11.20
C ILE A 171 -5.04 16.32 11.40
N ARG A 172 -4.56 15.33 10.63
CA ARG A 172 -3.15 14.90 10.68
C ARG A 172 -2.19 15.99 10.24
N ASP A 173 -2.56 16.79 9.24
CA ASP A 173 -1.74 17.91 8.77
C ASP A 173 -1.57 19.00 9.84
N ARG A 174 -2.55 19.16 10.75
CA ARG A 174 -2.51 20.16 11.83
C ARG A 174 -1.88 19.69 13.13
N VAL A 175 -2.19 18.47 13.56
CA VAL A 175 -1.86 17.95 14.90
C VAL A 175 -0.75 16.89 14.83
N GLY A 176 -0.30 16.54 13.63
CA GLY A 176 0.64 15.45 13.38
C GLY A 176 -0.06 14.08 13.39
N VAL A 177 0.68 13.05 12.95
CA VAL A 177 0.15 11.70 12.73
C VAL A 177 -0.09 10.92 14.04
N ARG A 178 0.64 11.25 15.11
CA ARG A 178 0.67 10.45 16.36
C ARG A 178 -0.63 10.50 17.16
N TYR A 179 -1.18 11.69 17.40
CA TYR A 179 -2.37 11.84 18.25
C TYR A 179 -3.63 11.25 17.60
N PRO A 180 -3.94 11.50 16.32
CA PRO A 180 -5.09 10.90 15.66
C PRO A 180 -5.01 9.36 15.62
N ALA A 181 -3.81 8.82 15.40
CA ALA A 181 -3.61 7.37 15.40
C ALA A 181 -3.86 6.74 16.78
N ALA A 182 -3.36 7.36 17.87
CA ALA A 182 -3.60 6.87 19.22
C ALA A 182 -5.08 6.90 19.61
N VAL A 183 -5.79 7.99 19.28
CA VAL A 183 -7.24 8.10 19.48
C VAL A 183 -7.99 7.06 18.66
N GLY A 184 -7.59 6.85 17.41
CA GLY A 184 -8.19 5.85 16.52
C GLY A 184 -8.09 4.43 17.10
N TRP A 185 -6.90 4.01 17.54
CA TRP A 185 -6.71 2.71 18.17
C TRP A 185 -7.49 2.56 19.48
N ALA A 186 -7.49 3.58 20.35
CA ALA A 186 -8.25 3.57 21.60
C ALA A 186 -9.77 3.45 21.39
N LEU A 187 -10.29 4.00 20.29
CA LEU A 187 -11.72 3.97 19.97
C LEU A 187 -12.13 2.71 19.21
N VAL A 188 -11.22 2.08 18.47
CA VAL A 188 -11.51 0.83 17.74
C VAL A 188 -11.71 -0.36 18.69
N ALA A 189 -10.93 -0.44 19.78
CA ALA A 189 -11.02 -1.50 20.78
C ALA A 189 -12.45 -1.70 21.34
N PRO A 190 -13.10 -0.67 21.93
CA PRO A 190 -14.47 -0.83 22.44
C PRO A 190 -15.50 -1.06 21.33
N LEU A 191 -15.25 -0.61 20.11
CA LEU A 191 -16.14 -0.83 18.97
C LEU A 191 -16.11 -2.27 18.48
N VAL A 192 -14.92 -2.88 18.43
CA VAL A 192 -14.74 -4.31 18.12
C VAL A 192 -15.39 -5.17 19.20
N TRP A 193 -15.23 -4.80 20.47
CA TRP A 193 -15.95 -5.46 21.57
C TRP A 193 -17.47 -5.39 21.36
N CYS A 194 -18.00 -4.21 21.03
CA CYS A 194 -19.43 -4.01 20.77
C CYS A 194 -19.92 -4.82 19.56
N LEU A 195 -19.09 -4.97 18.52
CA LEU A 195 -19.38 -5.77 17.33
C LEU A 195 -19.49 -7.28 17.64
N GLY A 196 -18.84 -7.77 18.71
CA GLY A 196 -18.88 -9.17 19.13
C GLY A 196 -20.09 -9.56 19.99
N ILE A 197 -20.88 -8.59 20.45
CA ILE A 197 -22.07 -8.81 21.30
C ILE A 197 -23.25 -9.46 20.53
N PRO A 198 -23.61 -9.02 19.30
CA PRO A 198 -24.67 -9.64 18.52
C PRO A 198 -24.34 -11.11 18.22
N GLY A 199 -25.20 -12.04 18.65
CA GLY A 199 -24.97 -13.49 18.48
C GLY A 199 -24.33 -14.20 19.69
N SER A 200 -23.92 -13.46 20.72
CA SER A 200 -23.67 -14.06 22.04
C SER A 200 -25.01 -14.14 22.77
N HIS A 201 -25.39 -15.33 23.25
CA HIS A 201 -26.59 -15.52 24.09
C HIS A 201 -26.40 -14.89 25.49
N LEU A 202 -26.01 -13.61 25.55
CA LEU A 202 -25.78 -12.89 26.79
C LEU A 202 -27.12 -12.41 27.35
N PRO A 203 -27.54 -12.90 28.53
CA PRO A 203 -28.88 -12.65 29.07
C PRO A 203 -29.12 -11.19 29.53
N TRP A 204 -28.09 -10.33 29.50
CA TRP A 204 -28.17 -8.94 29.96
C TRP A 204 -28.36 -7.91 28.84
N VAL A 205 -28.19 -8.30 27.57
CA VAL A 205 -28.34 -7.40 26.40
C VAL A 205 -29.75 -7.49 25.79
N SER A 206 -30.60 -8.42 26.27
CA SER A 206 -31.90 -8.76 25.69
C SER A 206 -33.05 -7.78 25.95
N LEU A 207 -32.77 -6.53 26.36
CA LEU A 207 -33.83 -5.55 26.60
C LEU A 207 -33.80 -4.45 25.52
N HIS A 208 -34.55 -4.70 24.45
CA HIS A 208 -35.05 -3.72 23.45
C HIS A 208 -34.17 -3.27 22.26
N ILE A 209 -32.93 -3.74 22.09
CA ILE A 209 -32.12 -3.36 20.91
C ILE A 209 -32.06 -4.52 19.91
N ASP A 210 -32.42 -4.25 18.64
CA ASP A 210 -32.28 -5.20 17.53
C ASP A 210 -30.79 -5.51 17.31
N GLU A 211 -30.40 -6.76 17.51
CA GLU A 211 -29.02 -7.26 17.37
C GLU A 211 -28.42 -6.89 16.01
N LYS A 212 -29.25 -6.87 14.97
CA LYS A 212 -28.86 -6.49 13.59
C LYS A 212 -28.55 -5.00 13.48
N ALA A 213 -29.35 -4.15 14.12
CA ALA A 213 -29.15 -2.71 14.12
C ALA A 213 -27.91 -2.31 14.92
N MET A 214 -27.66 -2.98 16.06
CA MET A 214 -26.45 -2.79 16.85
C MET A 214 -25.20 -3.18 16.04
N PHE A 215 -25.27 -4.31 15.34
CA PHE A 215 -24.20 -4.76 14.46
C PHE A 215 -23.87 -3.73 13.36
N VAL A 216 -24.90 -3.24 12.65
CA VAL A 216 -24.73 -2.21 11.59
C VAL A 216 -24.25 -0.88 12.17
N GLY A 217 -24.70 -0.50 13.38
CA GLY A 217 -24.23 0.71 14.07
C GLY A 217 -22.74 0.64 14.41
N SER A 218 -22.29 -0.47 14.98
CA SER A 218 -20.87 -0.71 15.28
C SER A 218 -20.02 -0.74 14.01
N ALA A 219 -20.52 -1.35 12.94
CA ALA A 219 -19.90 -1.34 11.62
C ALA A 219 -19.63 0.08 11.09
N ILE A 220 -20.64 0.95 11.13
CA ILE A 220 -20.53 2.35 10.72
C ILE A 220 -19.50 3.09 11.59
N ALA A 221 -19.58 2.91 12.91
CA ALA A 221 -18.68 3.57 13.84
C ALA A 221 -17.21 3.15 13.62
N ILE A 222 -16.93 1.86 13.37
CA ILE A 222 -15.58 1.40 13.00
C ILE A 222 -15.15 2.07 11.68
N GLY A 223 -16.03 2.14 10.68
CA GLY A 223 -15.76 2.81 9.41
C GLY A 223 -15.41 4.30 9.56
N VAL A 224 -16.00 4.99 10.54
CA VAL A 224 -15.68 6.40 10.87
C VAL A 224 -14.31 6.53 11.55
N VAL A 225 -13.95 5.59 12.42
CA VAL A 225 -12.71 5.64 13.21
C VAL A 225 -11.49 5.19 12.41
N GLN A 226 -11.69 4.23 11.51
CA GLN A 226 -10.62 3.59 10.75
C GLN A 226 -9.68 4.54 9.99
N PRO A 227 -10.19 5.57 9.29
CA PRO A 227 -9.36 6.58 8.66
C PRO A 227 -8.36 7.26 9.59
N LEU A 228 -8.59 7.32 10.91
CA LEU A 228 -7.68 7.98 11.84
C LEU A 228 -6.39 7.20 12.09
N PHE A 229 -6.39 5.87 11.99
CA PHE A 229 -5.21 5.04 12.24
C PHE A 229 -4.63 4.34 11.00
N GLN A 230 -5.39 4.16 9.92
CA GLN A 230 -4.97 3.32 8.80
C GLN A 230 -3.78 3.88 7.98
N ASP A 231 -3.68 5.19 7.75
CA ASP A 231 -2.65 5.75 6.84
C ASP A 231 -1.35 6.18 7.55
N GLY A 232 -1.23 5.95 8.86
CA GLY A 232 -0.05 6.38 9.62
C GLY A 232 1.25 5.72 9.14
N GLY A 233 1.19 4.47 8.67
CA GLY A 233 2.36 3.71 8.23
C GLY A 233 3.04 4.33 7.01
N LEU A 234 2.28 4.61 5.94
CA LEU A 234 2.81 5.22 4.72
C LEU A 234 3.34 6.63 4.97
N LEU A 235 2.58 7.46 5.70
CA LEU A 235 3.01 8.82 6.01
C LEU A 235 4.33 8.85 6.79
N ASN A 236 4.48 7.98 7.79
CA ASN A 236 5.72 7.86 8.55
C ASN A 236 6.89 7.39 7.66
N THR A 237 6.67 6.42 6.75
CA THR A 237 7.73 6.01 5.81
C THR A 237 8.17 7.11 4.86
N LEU A 238 7.23 7.96 4.41
CA LEU A 238 7.51 9.11 3.55
C LEU A 238 8.21 10.23 4.31
N GLU A 239 7.85 10.49 5.57
CA GLU A 239 8.52 11.44 6.44
C GLU A 239 9.97 11.03 6.70
N VAL A 240 10.21 9.74 7.01
CA VAL A 240 11.57 9.22 7.20
C VAL A 240 12.38 9.34 5.91
N LEU A 241 11.80 9.01 4.75
CA LEU A 241 12.46 9.21 3.46
C LEU A 241 12.88 10.67 3.27
N GLN A 242 11.99 11.62 3.56
CA GLN A 242 12.28 13.04 3.45
C GLN A 242 13.41 13.45 4.41
N SER A 243 13.44 12.92 5.63
CA SER A 243 14.52 13.21 6.58
C SER A 243 15.89 12.69 6.11
N VAL A 244 15.92 11.49 5.51
CA VAL A 244 17.16 10.92 4.95
C VAL A 244 17.62 11.69 3.70
N GLU A 245 16.69 12.12 2.85
CA GLU A 245 17.00 12.95 1.68
C GLU A 245 17.42 14.38 2.07
N SER A 246 16.90 14.95 3.16
CA SER A 246 17.32 16.27 3.65
C SER A 246 18.71 16.25 4.29
N ASP A 247 19.04 15.18 5.03
CA ASP A 247 20.35 15.01 5.67
C ASP A 247 21.45 14.69 4.64
N SER A 248 21.09 14.07 3.52
CA SER A 248 22.00 13.69 2.45
C SER A 248 21.37 13.92 1.08
N PRO A 249 21.37 15.18 0.58
CA PRO A 249 20.74 15.51 -0.69
C PRO A 249 21.39 14.72 -1.84
N GLY A 250 20.56 14.06 -2.64
CA GLY A 250 21.00 13.25 -3.78
C GLY A 250 21.44 11.82 -3.46
N ILE A 251 21.30 11.34 -2.21
CA ILE A 251 21.69 9.97 -1.82
C ILE A 251 21.01 8.87 -2.66
N PHE A 252 19.80 9.14 -3.20
CA PHE A 252 19.01 8.20 -3.99
C PHE A 252 18.92 8.54 -5.49
N GLY A 253 19.72 9.52 -5.95
CA GLY A 253 19.78 9.92 -7.36
C GLY A 253 18.64 10.85 -7.81
N VAL A 254 18.64 11.16 -9.11
CA VAL A 254 17.78 12.20 -9.74
C VAL A 254 16.28 11.93 -9.59
N TYR A 255 15.88 10.66 -9.52
CA TYR A 255 14.46 10.27 -9.40
C TYR A 255 13.98 10.11 -7.94
N GLY A 256 14.87 10.27 -6.95
CA GLY A 256 14.57 10.14 -5.52
C GLY A 256 14.12 8.73 -5.08
N GLY A 257 13.76 8.61 -3.81
CA GLY A 257 13.35 7.34 -3.19
C GLY A 257 11.84 7.07 -3.13
N ARG A 258 10.99 8.02 -3.54
CA ARG A 258 9.54 8.01 -3.25
C ARG A 258 8.80 6.80 -3.83
N SER A 259 9.06 6.46 -5.10
CA SER A 259 8.43 5.30 -5.75
C SER A 259 8.82 3.97 -5.09
N ARG A 260 10.07 3.86 -4.63
CA ARG A 260 10.57 2.66 -3.94
C ARG A 260 9.97 2.51 -2.55
N VAL A 261 9.79 3.61 -1.81
CA VAL A 261 9.08 3.59 -0.52
C VAL A 261 7.63 3.19 -0.70
N LEU A 262 6.94 3.76 -1.68
CA LEU A 262 5.56 3.38 -2.00
C LEU A 262 5.45 1.88 -2.30
N ALA A 263 6.37 1.35 -3.12
CA ALA A 263 6.42 -0.08 -3.40
C ALA A 263 6.68 -0.92 -2.13
N MET A 264 7.58 -0.49 -1.24
CA MET A 264 7.83 -1.18 0.03
C MET A 264 6.60 -1.23 0.93
N SER A 265 5.91 -0.10 1.09
CA SER A 265 4.68 -0.01 1.88
C SER A 265 3.58 -0.89 1.27
N GLU A 266 3.46 -0.91 -0.05
CA GLU A 266 2.48 -1.73 -0.77
C GLU A 266 2.77 -3.24 -0.62
N ILE A 267 4.04 -3.64 -0.67
CA ILE A 267 4.43 -5.03 -0.42
C ILE A 267 4.09 -5.44 1.01
N ALA A 268 4.39 -4.59 1.99
CA ALA A 268 4.06 -4.85 3.39
C ALA A 268 2.54 -4.95 3.62
N PHE A 269 1.76 -4.06 3.00
CA PHE A 269 0.31 -4.11 3.04
C PHE A 269 -0.25 -5.41 2.43
N ASN A 270 0.22 -5.80 1.26
CA ASN A 270 -0.20 -7.04 0.61
C ASN A 270 0.22 -8.30 1.38
N LEU A 271 1.37 -8.27 2.06
CA LEU A 271 1.79 -9.34 2.95
C LEU A 271 0.82 -9.52 4.12
N GLY A 272 0.35 -8.42 4.73
CA GLY A 272 -0.65 -8.51 5.78
C GLY A 272 -2.01 -8.99 5.25
N LEU A 273 -2.45 -8.53 4.07
CA LEU A 273 -3.66 -9.06 3.42
C LEU A 273 -3.60 -10.59 3.21
N LEU A 274 -2.42 -11.13 2.90
CA LEU A 274 -2.20 -12.57 2.76
C LEU A 274 -2.25 -13.29 4.12
N LEU A 275 -1.56 -12.76 5.12
CA LEU A 275 -1.42 -13.40 6.44
C LEU A 275 -2.70 -13.32 7.28
N GLY A 276 -3.47 -12.25 7.15
CA GLY A 276 -4.67 -11.98 7.95
C GLY A 276 -5.64 -13.16 7.95
N PRO A 277 -6.26 -13.51 6.80
CA PRO A 277 -7.23 -14.60 6.72
C PRO A 277 -6.66 -15.97 7.08
N LEU A 278 -5.36 -16.22 6.87
CA LEU A 278 -4.71 -17.47 7.28
C LEU A 278 -4.70 -17.63 8.81
N VAL A 279 -4.35 -16.57 9.53
CA VAL A 279 -4.35 -16.55 11.00
C VAL A 279 -5.79 -16.56 11.53
N THR A 280 -6.69 -15.74 10.98
CA THR A 280 -8.07 -15.67 11.49
C THR A 280 -8.89 -16.92 11.17
N GLY A 281 -8.66 -17.54 10.00
CA GLY A 281 -9.31 -18.79 9.62
C GLY A 281 -8.94 -19.92 10.58
N SER A 282 -7.63 -20.16 10.75
CA SER A 282 -7.12 -21.16 11.68
C SER A 282 -7.54 -20.90 13.14
N LEU A 283 -7.57 -19.63 13.57
CA LEU A 283 -8.00 -19.27 14.92
C LEU A 283 -9.52 -19.44 15.13
N SER A 284 -10.33 -19.15 14.11
CA SER A 284 -11.80 -19.33 14.19
C SER A 284 -12.20 -20.80 14.27
N ASP A 285 -11.43 -21.68 13.62
CA ASP A 285 -11.65 -23.14 13.63
C ASP A 285 -11.30 -23.76 14.99
N ILE A 286 -10.37 -23.16 15.75
CA ILE A 286 -9.88 -23.71 17.01
C ILE A 286 -10.61 -23.12 18.24
N VAL A 287 -10.91 -21.81 18.25
CA VAL A 287 -11.34 -21.10 19.47
C VAL A 287 -12.77 -20.54 19.38
N GLY A 288 -13.36 -20.51 18.19
CA GLY A 288 -14.67 -19.89 17.95
C GLY A 288 -14.60 -18.36 17.80
N PHE A 289 -15.55 -17.81 17.04
CA PHE A 289 -15.57 -16.42 16.56
C PHE A 289 -15.42 -15.36 17.67
N TYR A 290 -16.01 -15.60 18.84
CA TYR A 290 -15.98 -14.67 19.96
C TYR A 290 -14.57 -14.48 20.53
N TYR A 291 -13.82 -15.57 20.70
CA TYR A 291 -12.46 -15.52 21.22
C TYR A 291 -11.45 -15.06 20.17
N ALA A 292 -11.68 -15.37 18.88
CA ALA A 292 -10.86 -14.86 17.79
C ALA A 292 -10.93 -13.33 17.67
N SER A 293 -12.09 -12.75 17.95
CA SER A 293 -12.29 -11.29 17.98
C SER A 293 -11.56 -10.63 19.16
N LEU A 294 -11.46 -11.33 20.29
CA LEU A 294 -10.79 -10.90 21.52
C LEU A 294 -9.25 -11.02 21.44
N VAL A 295 -8.73 -12.00 20.68
CA VAL A 295 -7.28 -12.21 20.47
C VAL A 295 -6.71 -11.27 19.40
N LEU A 296 -7.53 -10.71 18.51
CA LEU A 296 -7.10 -9.74 17.49
C LEU A 296 -6.93 -8.31 18.02
N GLU A 297 -7.19 -8.08 19.31
CA GLU A 297 -6.92 -6.82 19.99
C GLU A 297 -5.39 -6.71 20.23
N PRO A 298 -4.69 -5.68 19.68
CA PRO A 298 -3.27 -5.47 19.94
C PRO A 298 -2.98 -4.93 21.34
#